data_AF-A0A842V479-F1
#
_entry.id   AF-A0A842V479-F1
#
_cell.length_a   1.000
_cell.length_b   1.000
_cell.length_c   1.000
_cell.angle_alpha   90.00
_cell.angle_beta   90.00
_cell.angle_gamma   90.00
#
_symmetry.space_group_name_H-M   'P 1'
#
loop_
_entity.id
_entity.type
_entity.pdbx_description
1 polymer ?
#
loop_
_entity_poly.entity_id
_entity_poly.type
_entity_poly.pdbx_seq_one_letter_code
_entity_poly.pdbx_strand_id
1 'polypeptide(L)'
;MVDDSLVEYVRDLLKKGYKEDYIRAFLLKNGYKASHITATFAQVKQRKISKPLLYGSIGGIIIVILVTTILLWPSGSSRATIQVSIEGTTTIAQGDTLSFHSTLTSTEDSPTLVTLKYDIIDETNKPLQSAQDTITVRASTKRSAEITLSRQLEPGTYSLQVTAGYDEQHTQDSYQFTITPGTLTGDELHLDTCPYDCDDGDPCTTDRCEDGRCVYVRQQPCCGDNICEGEESVLTCSEDCTARVQEDPDNYQDKAIELARTNKAQAANECNKIGLLDERDSCFLAVADEANDPVFCEPLSSINLKDSCYLGFSKHPGICLKIQDELLKLHCQQAVQFSRENPITICQQIQDEEERRNCEGVARAAEERAAV
;
A
#
# COMPACT_ATOMS: atom_id res chain seq x y z
N MET A 1 32.60 15.62 31.36
CA MET A 1 31.53 14.84 32.03
C MET A 1 30.26 15.05 31.23
N VAL A 2 29.49 13.98 31.04
CA VAL A 2 28.16 14.09 30.41
C VAL A 2 27.22 14.74 31.41
N ASP A 3 26.38 15.67 30.93
CA ASP A 3 25.37 16.32 31.75
C ASP A 3 24.25 15.32 32.10
N ASP A 4 24.01 15.09 33.38
CA ASP A 4 22.99 14.14 33.85
C ASP A 4 21.57 14.56 33.43
N SER A 5 21.32 15.86 33.26
CA SER A 5 20.03 16.36 32.77
C SER A 5 19.76 15.94 31.30
N LEU A 6 20.81 15.92 30.47
CA LEU A 6 20.72 15.46 29.09
C LEU A 6 20.47 13.95 29.02
N VAL A 7 21.06 13.18 29.94
CA VAL A 7 20.82 11.72 30.08
C VAL A 7 19.37 11.43 30.46
N GLU A 8 18.79 12.18 31.39
CA GLU A 8 17.38 12.04 31.76
C GLU A 8 16.43 12.44 30.62
N TYR A 9 16.73 13.54 29.94
CA TYR A 9 15.94 14.00 28.79
C TYR A 9 15.90 12.97 27.66
N VAL A 10 17.07 12.43 27.25
CA VAL A 10 17.14 11.38 26.23
C VAL A 10 16.40 10.12 26.67
N ARG A 11 16.48 9.76 27.95
CA ARG A 11 15.75 8.60 28.50
C ARG A 11 14.23 8.78 28.43
N ASP A 12 13.73 9.99 28.71
CA ASP A 12 12.30 10.30 28.63
C ASP A 12 11.79 10.21 27.18
N LEU A 13 12.54 10.76 26.23
CA LEU A 13 12.21 10.65 24.80
C LEU A 13 12.19 9.19 24.32
N LEU A 14 13.16 8.38 24.74
CA LEU A 14 13.14 6.95 24.39
C LEU A 14 11.94 6.22 25.00
N LYS A 15 11.52 6.57 26.22
CA LYS A 15 10.30 6.01 26.83
C LYS A 15 9.01 6.41 26.10
N LYS A 16 8.99 7.60 25.50
CA LYS A 16 7.88 8.10 24.66
C LYS A 16 7.87 7.51 23.25
N GLY A 17 8.83 6.65 22.90
CA GLY A 17 8.86 5.94 21.61
C GLY A 17 9.60 6.66 20.47
N TYR A 18 10.30 7.76 20.76
CA TYR A 18 11.10 8.44 19.73
C TYR A 18 12.31 7.58 19.32
N LYS A 19 12.57 7.50 18.01
CA LYS A 19 13.71 6.76 17.44
C LYS A 19 15.04 7.46 17.82
N GLU A 20 16.07 6.66 18.11
CA GLU A 20 17.41 7.15 18.51
C GLU A 20 17.99 8.16 17.51
N ASP A 21 17.87 7.90 16.20
CA ASP A 21 18.40 8.77 15.15
C ASP A 21 17.73 10.15 15.11
N TYR A 22 16.41 10.18 15.35
CA TYR A 22 15.65 11.43 15.42
C TYR A 22 16.12 12.30 16.59
N ILE A 23 16.30 11.68 17.77
CA ILE A 23 16.79 12.38 18.97
C ILE A 23 18.21 12.92 18.72
N ARG A 24 19.09 12.15 18.06
CA ARG A 24 20.45 12.59 17.71
C ARG A 24 20.43 13.81 16.78
N ALA A 25 19.63 13.77 15.71
CA ALA A 25 19.48 14.88 14.77
C ALA A 25 18.92 16.13 15.46
N PHE A 26 17.91 15.97 16.32
CA PHE A 26 17.34 17.06 17.09
C PHE A 26 18.36 17.72 18.04
N LEU A 27 19.15 16.94 18.77
CA LEU A 27 20.18 17.47 19.66
C LEU A 27 21.30 18.18 18.89
N LEU A 28 21.74 17.64 17.74
CA LEU A 28 22.70 18.32 16.88
C LEU A 28 22.17 19.68 16.38
N LYS A 29 20.91 19.72 15.95
CA LYS A 29 20.24 20.95 15.50
C LYS A 29 20.15 22.01 16.61
N ASN A 30 20.04 21.59 17.87
CA ASN A 30 20.01 22.46 19.04
C ASN A 30 21.40 22.77 19.62
N GLY A 31 22.48 22.50 18.87
CA GLY A 31 23.83 22.94 19.23
C GLY A 31 24.59 22.02 20.19
N TYR A 32 24.07 20.83 20.49
CA TYR A 32 24.80 19.85 21.28
C TYR A 32 25.94 19.23 20.47
N LYS A 33 27.13 19.12 21.07
CA LYS A 33 28.29 18.50 20.41
C LYS A 33 28.06 17.01 20.20
N ALA A 34 28.40 16.49 19.01
CA ALA A 34 28.25 15.08 18.66
C ALA A 34 28.91 14.12 19.69
N SER A 35 30.06 14.52 20.26
CA SER A 35 30.74 13.74 21.30
C SER A 35 29.94 13.61 22.59
N HIS A 36 29.20 14.65 22.98
CA HIS A 36 28.34 14.61 24.17
C HIS A 36 27.13 13.72 23.92
N ILE A 37 26.50 13.83 22.74
CA ILE A 37 25.36 12.99 22.34
C ILE A 37 25.73 11.51 22.40
N THR A 38 26.85 11.12 21.79
CA THR A 38 27.30 9.72 21.78
C THR A 38 27.59 9.20 23.21
N ALA A 39 28.22 10.00 24.06
CA ALA A 39 28.48 9.64 25.45
C ALA A 39 27.17 9.53 26.27
N THR A 40 26.18 10.40 26.03
CA THR A 40 24.84 10.32 26.63
C THR A 40 24.15 9.00 26.29
N PHE A 41 24.10 8.61 25.01
CA PHE A 41 23.47 7.35 24.61
C PHE A 41 24.19 6.10 25.18
N ALA A 42 25.52 6.15 25.30
CA ALA A 42 26.28 5.08 25.96
C ALA A 42 25.88 4.95 27.45
N GLN A 43 25.70 6.06 28.15
CA GLN A 43 25.28 6.09 29.55
C GLN A 43 23.80 5.68 29.75
N VAL A 44 22.93 6.00 28.79
CA VAL A 44 21.52 5.54 28.81
C VAL A 44 21.43 4.03 28.58
N LYS A 45 22.28 3.45 27.71
CA LYS A 45 22.33 2.00 27.43
C LYS A 45 22.93 1.18 28.57
N GLN A 46 23.81 1.77 29.39
CA GLN A 46 24.28 1.14 30.63
C GLN A 46 23.14 1.08 31.66
N ARG A 47 22.25 0.07 31.52
CA ARG A 47 21.35 -0.35 32.59
C ARG A 47 22.21 -0.71 33.79
N LYS A 48 22.29 0.17 34.80
CA LYS A 48 22.63 -0.23 36.16
C LYS A 48 21.54 -1.21 36.59
N ILE A 49 21.80 -2.51 36.42
CA ILE A 49 21.06 -3.56 37.11
C ILE A 49 21.44 -3.40 38.58
N SER A 50 20.76 -2.49 39.28
CA SER A 50 20.80 -2.47 40.73
C SER A 50 20.19 -3.78 41.18
N LYS A 51 21.02 -4.74 41.59
CA LYS A 51 20.55 -5.98 42.20
C LYS A 51 19.71 -5.61 43.42
N PRO A 52 18.38 -5.74 43.40
CA PRO A 52 17.62 -5.62 44.63
C PRO A 52 17.77 -6.95 45.37
N LEU A 53 18.08 -6.82 46.66
CA LEU A 53 18.02 -7.86 47.68
C LEU A 53 16.64 -8.53 47.63
N LEU A 54 16.51 -9.73 47.06
CA LEU A 54 15.19 -10.38 46.91
C LEU A 54 15.30 -11.90 46.88
N TYR A 55 15.98 -12.49 47.87
CA TYR A 55 16.02 -13.96 48.04
C TYR A 55 14.84 -14.52 48.87
N GLY A 56 13.77 -13.75 49.11
CA GLY A 56 12.66 -14.17 49.98
C GLY A 56 11.30 -14.41 49.30
N SER A 57 11.01 -13.77 48.16
CA SER A 57 9.65 -13.81 47.54
C SER A 57 9.64 -14.19 46.05
N ILE A 58 10.77 -14.68 45.52
CA ILE A 58 10.86 -15.17 44.14
C ILE A 58 10.06 -16.49 43.96
N GLY A 59 9.97 -17.33 44.99
CA GLY A 59 9.21 -18.59 44.90
C GLY A 59 7.70 -18.40 44.69
N GLY A 60 7.09 -17.43 45.38
CA GLY A 60 5.65 -17.16 45.26
C GLY A 60 5.27 -16.45 43.96
N ILE A 61 6.07 -15.48 43.53
CA ILE A 61 5.82 -14.73 42.29
C ILE A 61 6.07 -15.60 41.05
N ILE A 62 7.06 -16.50 41.06
CA ILE A 62 7.26 -17.46 39.95
C ILE A 62 6.08 -18.42 39.83
N ILE A 63 5.48 -18.89 40.94
CA ILE A 63 4.31 -19.76 40.89
C ILE A 63 3.07 -18.99 40.40
N VAL A 64 2.87 -17.76 40.86
CA VAL A 64 1.74 -16.93 40.36
C VAL A 64 1.93 -16.58 38.89
N ILE A 65 3.15 -16.25 38.44
CA ILE A 65 3.45 -16.00 37.02
C ILE A 65 3.32 -17.29 36.20
N LEU A 66 3.74 -18.46 36.70
CA LEU A 66 3.54 -19.74 36.00
C LEU A 66 2.05 -20.08 35.91
N VAL A 67 1.27 -19.86 36.97
CA VAL A 67 -0.18 -20.14 36.96
C VAL A 67 -0.92 -19.14 36.09
N THR A 68 -0.58 -17.85 36.10
CA THR A 68 -1.21 -16.86 35.21
C THR A 68 -0.75 -16.99 33.77
N THR A 69 0.49 -17.37 33.48
CA THR A 69 0.95 -17.65 32.10
C THR A 69 0.35 -18.94 31.56
N ILE A 70 0.08 -19.95 32.41
CA ILE A 70 -0.65 -21.16 32.01
C ILE A 70 -2.15 -20.88 31.83
N LEU A 71 -2.77 -20.00 32.64
CA LEU A 71 -4.20 -19.64 32.53
C LEU A 71 -4.49 -18.56 31.46
N LEU A 72 -3.53 -17.68 31.16
CA LEU A 72 -3.60 -16.67 30.10
C LEU A 72 -2.85 -17.11 28.83
N TRP A 73 -2.44 -18.38 28.72
CA TRP A 73 -2.02 -18.90 27.43
C TRP A 73 -3.26 -18.78 26.54
N PRO A 74 -3.29 -17.84 25.58
CA PRO A 74 -4.46 -17.69 24.74
C PRO A 74 -4.69 -19.06 24.13
N SER A 75 -5.85 -19.65 24.44
CA SER A 75 -6.36 -20.84 23.79
C SER A 75 -6.22 -20.57 22.30
N GLY A 76 -5.16 -21.15 21.71
CA GLY A 76 -4.66 -20.73 20.42
C GLY A 76 -5.82 -20.77 19.45
N SER A 77 -6.24 -19.63 18.94
CA SER A 77 -7.12 -19.60 17.79
C SER A 77 -6.39 -20.41 16.73
N SER A 78 -6.95 -21.56 16.38
CA SER A 78 -6.45 -22.39 15.30
C SER A 78 -6.49 -21.53 14.05
N ARG A 79 -5.37 -20.89 13.71
CA ARG A 79 -5.27 -20.10 12.48
C ARG A 79 -5.54 -21.02 11.31
N ALA A 80 -6.42 -20.63 10.37
CA ALA A 80 -6.58 -21.34 9.12
C ALA A 80 -5.23 -21.66 8.51
N THR A 81 -4.98 -22.92 8.20
CA THR A 81 -3.83 -23.33 7.39
C THR A 81 -4.33 -23.65 6.00
N ILE A 82 -3.70 -23.03 4.99
CA ILE A 82 -4.00 -23.28 3.58
C ILE A 82 -2.96 -24.26 3.03
N GLN A 83 -3.40 -25.38 2.48
CA GLN A 83 -2.55 -26.26 1.69
C GLN A 83 -2.86 -26.04 0.20
N VAL A 84 -1.83 -26.07 -0.62
CA VAL A 84 -1.94 -25.97 -2.08
C VAL A 84 -1.38 -27.26 -2.69
N SER A 85 -2.07 -27.79 -3.68
CA SER A 85 -1.59 -28.88 -4.53
C SER A 85 -1.85 -28.56 -5.99
N ILE A 86 -0.89 -28.86 -6.87
CA ILE A 86 -0.98 -28.52 -8.29
C ILE A 86 -0.77 -29.74 -9.20
N GLU A 87 -1.52 -29.77 -10.29
CA GLU A 87 -1.42 -30.78 -11.35
C GLU A 87 -1.62 -30.11 -12.71
N GLY A 88 -0.89 -30.53 -13.74
CA GLY A 88 -0.97 -29.90 -15.06
C GLY A 88 -0.33 -30.71 -16.18
N THR A 89 -0.25 -30.11 -17.36
CA THR A 89 0.37 -30.74 -18.54
C THR A 89 1.88 -30.84 -18.39
N THR A 90 2.44 -32.01 -18.72
CA THR A 90 3.88 -32.30 -18.53
C THR A 90 4.74 -31.98 -19.76
N THR A 91 4.12 -31.77 -20.92
CA THR A 91 4.81 -31.43 -22.17
C THR A 91 4.02 -30.36 -22.91
N ILE A 92 4.70 -29.33 -23.40
CA ILE A 92 4.10 -28.19 -24.07
C ILE A 92 5.04 -27.65 -25.15
N ALA A 93 4.51 -27.15 -26.27
CA ALA A 93 5.34 -26.52 -27.28
C ALA A 93 5.75 -25.10 -26.85
N GLN A 94 6.91 -24.65 -27.32
CA GLN A 94 7.37 -23.28 -27.11
C GLN A 94 6.34 -22.26 -27.62
N GLY A 95 5.98 -21.28 -26.79
CA GLY A 95 4.98 -20.25 -27.13
C GLY A 95 3.52 -20.64 -26.87
N ASP A 96 3.22 -21.89 -26.53
CA ASP A 96 1.87 -22.32 -26.18
C ASP A 96 1.47 -21.92 -24.75
N THR A 97 0.19 -22.15 -24.41
CA THR A 97 -0.38 -21.89 -23.09
C THR A 97 -0.30 -23.11 -22.18
N LEU A 98 0.36 -22.96 -21.03
CA LEU A 98 0.44 -23.96 -19.96
C LEU A 98 -0.86 -23.96 -19.16
N SER A 99 -1.65 -25.03 -19.28
CA SER A 99 -2.87 -25.24 -18.50
C SER A 99 -2.61 -26.15 -17.29
N PHE A 100 -3.08 -25.72 -16.13
CA PHE A 100 -2.94 -26.47 -14.88
C PHE A 100 -4.14 -26.26 -13.95
N HIS A 101 -4.27 -27.13 -12.96
CA HIS A 101 -5.23 -27.03 -11.89
C HIS A 101 -4.53 -26.90 -10.55
N SER A 102 -4.97 -25.93 -9.74
CA SER A 102 -4.60 -25.82 -8.33
C SER A 102 -5.77 -26.24 -7.46
N THR A 103 -5.49 -27.05 -6.44
CA THR A 103 -6.43 -27.44 -5.40
C THR A 103 -5.95 -26.80 -4.10
N LEU A 104 -6.77 -25.94 -3.53
CA LEU A 104 -6.53 -25.33 -2.23
C LEU A 104 -7.45 -25.98 -1.21
N THR A 105 -6.92 -26.29 -0.03
CA THR A 105 -7.69 -26.78 1.11
C THR A 105 -7.43 -25.90 2.33
N SER A 106 -8.50 -25.47 3.00
CA SER A 106 -8.43 -24.75 4.26
C SER A 106 -8.86 -25.65 5.40
N THR A 107 -8.26 -25.49 6.57
CA THR A 107 -8.76 -26.10 7.81
C THR A 107 -10.00 -25.42 8.36
N GLU A 108 -10.33 -24.23 7.87
CA GLU A 108 -11.54 -23.50 8.25
C GLU A 108 -12.60 -23.56 7.13
N ASP A 109 -13.86 -23.70 7.53
CA ASP A 109 -15.01 -23.59 6.61
C ASP A 109 -15.31 -22.14 6.20
N SER A 110 -14.69 -21.17 6.88
CA SER A 110 -14.85 -19.74 6.64
C SER A 110 -14.24 -19.36 5.28
N PRO A 111 -14.94 -18.54 4.46
CA PRO A 111 -14.36 -18.01 3.23
C PRO A 111 -13.12 -17.15 3.54
N THR A 112 -11.98 -17.54 2.98
CA THR A 112 -10.66 -16.97 3.25
C THR A 112 -10.05 -16.43 1.96
N LEU A 113 -9.55 -15.20 1.96
CA LEU A 113 -8.90 -14.61 0.79
C LEU A 113 -7.43 -15.07 0.71
N VAL A 114 -7.06 -15.73 -0.37
CA VAL A 114 -5.72 -16.30 -0.59
C VAL A 114 -5.13 -15.70 -1.85
N THR A 115 -3.88 -15.23 -1.75
CA THR A 115 -3.10 -14.77 -2.90
C THR A 115 -2.27 -15.91 -3.46
N LEU A 116 -2.40 -16.18 -4.75
CA LEU A 116 -1.62 -17.16 -5.50
C LEU A 116 -0.55 -16.45 -6.31
N LYS A 117 0.70 -16.89 -6.17
CA LYS A 117 1.80 -16.51 -7.06
C LYS A 117 2.23 -17.73 -7.87
N TYR A 118 2.32 -17.57 -9.18
CA TYR A 118 2.77 -18.60 -10.10
C TYR A 118 4.12 -18.18 -10.66
N ASP A 119 5.16 -18.99 -10.46
CA ASP A 119 6.50 -18.75 -10.96
C ASP A 119 6.92 -19.93 -11.86
N ILE A 120 7.28 -19.63 -13.12
CA ILE A 120 7.98 -20.57 -13.98
C ILE A 120 9.47 -20.44 -13.67
N ILE A 121 10.06 -21.50 -13.14
CA ILE A 121 11.47 -21.55 -12.75
C ILE A 121 12.24 -22.55 -13.60
N ASP A 122 13.50 -22.24 -13.87
CA ASP A 122 14.44 -23.16 -14.51
C ASP A 122 15.04 -24.18 -13.53
N GLU A 123 15.92 -25.05 -14.04
CA GLU A 123 16.65 -26.04 -13.23
C GLU A 123 17.56 -25.42 -12.15
N THR A 124 17.85 -24.12 -12.23
CA THR A 124 18.63 -23.36 -11.24
C THR A 124 17.76 -22.70 -10.17
N ASN A 125 16.44 -22.90 -10.21
CA ASN A 125 15.43 -22.20 -9.40
C ASN A 125 15.36 -20.69 -9.65
N LYS A 126 15.78 -20.22 -10.83
CA LYS A 126 15.64 -18.82 -11.20
C LYS A 126 14.24 -18.59 -11.80
N PRO A 127 13.46 -17.60 -11.29
CA PRO A 127 12.18 -17.25 -11.91
C PRO A 127 12.42 -16.60 -13.27
N LEU A 128 11.76 -17.14 -14.29
CA LEU A 128 11.81 -16.66 -15.68
C LEU A 128 10.54 -15.90 -16.07
N GLN A 129 9.39 -16.30 -15.51
CA GLN A 129 8.11 -15.67 -15.74
C GLN A 129 7.23 -15.82 -14.49
N SER A 130 6.49 -14.77 -14.14
CA SER A 130 5.64 -14.74 -12.95
C SER A 130 4.26 -14.21 -13.26
N ALA A 131 3.24 -14.73 -12.58
CA ALA A 131 1.88 -14.22 -12.57
C ALA A 131 1.31 -14.27 -11.15
N GLN A 132 0.27 -13.48 -10.87
CA GLN A 132 -0.35 -13.42 -9.55
C GLN A 132 -1.87 -13.35 -9.67
N ASP A 133 -2.56 -13.90 -8.68
CA ASP A 133 -4.01 -13.94 -8.61
C ASP A 133 -4.50 -13.98 -7.15
N THR A 134 -5.79 -13.72 -6.92
CA THR A 134 -6.40 -13.72 -5.59
C THR A 134 -7.74 -14.45 -5.63
N ILE A 135 -7.96 -15.38 -4.69
CA ILE A 135 -9.18 -16.19 -4.64
C ILE A 135 -9.74 -16.32 -3.24
N THR A 136 -11.05 -16.54 -3.16
CA THR A 136 -11.71 -16.95 -1.92
C THR A 136 -11.77 -18.47 -1.82
N VAL A 137 -11.14 -19.02 -0.79
CA VAL A 137 -11.08 -20.45 -0.47
C VAL A 137 -12.03 -20.74 0.70
N ARG A 138 -12.80 -21.83 0.64
CA ARG A 138 -13.58 -22.35 1.78
C ARG A 138 -12.90 -23.62 2.29
N ALA A 139 -13.63 -24.72 2.51
CA ALA A 139 -13.02 -26.01 2.84
C ALA A 139 -12.06 -26.52 1.75
N SER A 140 -12.50 -26.47 0.48
CA SER A 140 -11.67 -26.82 -0.67
C SER A 140 -12.12 -26.09 -1.92
N THR A 141 -11.16 -25.62 -2.72
CA THR A 141 -11.41 -24.92 -3.97
C THR A 141 -10.45 -25.45 -5.03
N LYS A 142 -11.00 -26.00 -6.13
CA LYS A 142 -10.24 -26.34 -7.32
C LYS A 142 -10.35 -25.21 -8.34
N ARG A 143 -9.22 -24.79 -8.90
CA ARG A 143 -9.14 -23.71 -9.88
C ARG A 143 -8.32 -24.15 -11.09
N SER A 144 -8.83 -23.87 -12.28
CA SER A 144 -8.04 -23.95 -13.52
C SER A 144 -7.38 -22.61 -13.78
N ALA A 145 -6.12 -22.64 -14.18
CA ALA A 145 -5.36 -21.46 -14.59
C ALA A 145 -4.53 -21.77 -15.83
N GLU A 146 -4.18 -20.71 -16.54
CA GLU A 146 -3.47 -20.75 -17.82
C GLU A 146 -2.37 -19.69 -17.81
N ILE A 147 -1.17 -20.06 -18.26
CA ILE A 147 -0.03 -19.14 -18.43
C ILE A 147 0.52 -19.32 -19.85
N THR A 148 0.47 -18.26 -20.66
CA THR A 148 1.11 -18.24 -21.97
C THR A 148 2.63 -18.16 -21.81
N LEU A 149 3.34 -19.14 -22.33
CA LEU A 149 4.80 -19.23 -22.21
C LEU A 149 5.48 -18.24 -23.15
N SER A 150 6.49 -17.52 -22.66
CA SER A 150 7.32 -16.69 -23.54
C SER A 150 8.00 -17.54 -24.62
N ARG A 151 7.96 -17.06 -25.87
CA ARG A 151 8.67 -17.68 -27.01
C ARG A 151 10.19 -17.67 -26.83
N GLN A 152 10.72 -16.89 -25.89
CA GLN A 152 12.15 -16.84 -25.56
C GLN A 152 12.60 -17.98 -24.63
N LEU A 153 11.66 -18.77 -24.08
CA LEU A 153 12.02 -19.93 -23.29
C LEU A 153 12.54 -21.04 -24.19
N GLU A 154 13.81 -21.38 -24.03
CA GLU A 154 14.44 -22.47 -24.77
C GLU A 154 13.78 -23.83 -24.48
N PRO A 155 13.84 -24.80 -25.41
CA PRO A 155 13.42 -26.16 -25.12
C PRO A 155 14.19 -26.76 -23.94
N GLY A 156 13.48 -27.32 -22.96
CA GLY A 156 14.09 -27.80 -21.72
C GLY A 156 13.07 -28.21 -20.65
N THR A 157 13.56 -28.62 -19.49
CA THR A 157 12.72 -28.96 -18.33
C THR A 157 12.60 -27.76 -17.40
N TYR A 158 11.37 -27.46 -16.98
CA TYR A 158 11.00 -26.35 -16.13
C TYR A 158 10.11 -26.84 -14.99
N SER A 159 9.97 -26.01 -13.95
CA SER A 159 8.97 -26.24 -12.91
C SER A 159 8.01 -25.06 -12.84
N LEU A 160 6.72 -25.36 -12.71
CA LEU A 160 5.75 -24.37 -12.26
C LEU A 160 5.69 -24.46 -10.73
N GLN A 161 6.10 -23.40 -10.04
CA GLN A 161 5.96 -23.25 -8.61
C GLN A 161 4.74 -22.38 -8.32
N VAL A 162 3.87 -22.85 -7.41
CA VAL A 162 2.69 -22.10 -6.97
C VAL A 162 2.79 -21.87 -5.48
N THR A 163 2.81 -20.59 -5.08
CA THR A 163 2.84 -20.16 -3.68
C THR A 163 1.49 -19.57 -3.30
N ALA A 164 0.84 -20.15 -2.30
CA ALA A 164 -0.37 -19.62 -1.67
C ALA A 164 0.01 -18.81 -0.41
N GLY A 165 -0.35 -17.53 -0.39
CA GLY A 165 -0.17 -16.63 0.75
C GLY A 165 -1.50 -16.33 1.44
N TYR A 166 -1.52 -16.48 2.77
CA TYR A 166 -2.62 -16.08 3.64
C TYR A 166 -2.06 -15.55 4.96
N ASP A 167 -2.38 -14.31 5.32
CA ASP A 167 -1.72 -13.55 6.39
C ASP A 167 -0.18 -13.61 6.26
N GLU A 168 0.51 -14.07 7.31
CA GLU A 168 1.97 -14.26 7.35
C GLU A 168 2.38 -15.70 6.95
N GLN A 169 1.42 -16.55 6.56
CA GLN A 169 1.67 -17.93 6.16
C GLN A 169 1.82 -18.07 4.66
N HIS A 170 2.77 -18.90 4.26
CA HIS A 170 2.99 -19.28 2.87
C HIS A 170 3.08 -20.80 2.77
N THR A 171 2.34 -21.37 1.83
CA THR A 171 2.51 -22.76 1.42
C THR A 171 2.80 -22.80 -0.07
N GLN A 172 3.51 -23.83 -0.51
CA GLN A 172 3.93 -23.94 -1.90
C GLN A 172 3.85 -25.39 -2.38
N ASP A 173 3.56 -25.55 -3.66
CA ASP A 173 3.69 -26.81 -4.39
C ASP A 173 4.32 -26.56 -5.75
N SER A 174 4.87 -27.59 -6.38
CA SER A 174 5.55 -27.48 -7.66
C SER A 174 5.38 -28.75 -8.49
N TYR A 175 5.24 -28.60 -9.81
CA TYR A 175 5.32 -29.73 -10.74
C TYR A 175 6.22 -29.40 -11.93
N GLN A 176 6.83 -30.43 -12.50
CA GLN A 176 7.75 -30.31 -13.64
C GLN A 176 7.04 -30.49 -14.97
N PHE A 177 7.43 -29.70 -15.96
CA PHE A 177 7.00 -29.83 -17.35
C PHE A 177 8.19 -29.63 -18.29
N THR A 178 8.05 -30.09 -19.53
CA THR A 178 9.08 -29.97 -20.58
C THR A 178 8.55 -29.13 -21.73
N ILE A 179 9.31 -28.12 -22.12
CA ILE A 179 9.08 -27.36 -23.33
C ILE A 179 9.74 -28.09 -24.48
N THR A 180 8.94 -28.53 -25.46
CA THR A 180 9.44 -29.09 -26.71
C THR A 180 9.62 -27.98 -27.74
N PRO A 181 10.60 -28.10 -28.66
CA PRO A 181 10.73 -27.16 -29.77
C PRO A 181 9.38 -27.01 -30.47
N GLY A 182 8.96 -25.77 -30.71
CA GLY A 182 7.74 -25.51 -31.48
C GLY A 182 7.82 -26.28 -32.79
N THR A 183 6.79 -27.05 -33.12
CA THR A 183 6.69 -27.62 -34.46
C THR A 183 6.38 -26.43 -35.36
N LEU A 184 7.43 -25.85 -35.95
CA LEU A 184 7.29 -24.82 -36.97
C LEU A 184 6.53 -25.47 -38.13
N THR A 185 5.20 -25.44 -38.09
CA THR A 185 4.36 -25.82 -39.21
C THR A 185 4.67 -24.82 -40.30
N GLY A 186 5.40 -25.28 -41.31
CA GLY A 186 6.05 -24.46 -42.35
C GLY A 186 5.13 -23.66 -43.27
N ASP A 187 3.90 -23.37 -42.85
CA ASP A 187 2.94 -22.49 -43.55
C ASP A 187 2.80 -21.09 -42.91
N GLU A 188 3.55 -20.78 -41.84
CA GLU A 188 3.59 -19.45 -41.23
C GLU A 188 4.98 -18.80 -41.28
N LEU A 189 5.81 -19.18 -42.26
CA LEU A 189 7.06 -18.47 -42.57
C LEU A 189 6.76 -17.20 -43.41
N HIS A 190 5.86 -16.36 -42.92
CA HIS A 190 5.64 -15.02 -43.47
C HIS A 190 6.04 -13.95 -42.44
N LEU A 191 7.36 -13.70 -42.46
CA LEU A 191 8.01 -12.45 -42.09
C LEU A 191 7.78 -11.96 -40.65
N ASP A 192 8.55 -12.54 -39.72
CA ASP A 192 9.21 -11.83 -38.61
C ASP A 192 10.27 -10.84 -39.17
N THR A 193 9.88 -10.00 -40.12
CA THR A 193 10.64 -8.79 -40.41
C THR A 193 9.73 -7.66 -40.01
N CYS A 194 10.00 -7.07 -38.86
CA CYS A 194 9.54 -5.72 -38.63
C CYS A 194 9.92 -4.88 -39.86
N PRO A 195 9.03 -3.98 -40.30
CA PRO A 195 9.39 -2.96 -41.28
C PRO A 195 10.76 -2.39 -40.89
N TYR A 196 11.59 -2.09 -41.90
CA TYR A 196 13.04 -1.85 -41.78
C TYR A 196 13.46 -0.79 -40.73
N ASP A 197 12.52 -0.09 -40.11
CA ASP A 197 12.70 0.55 -38.82
C ASP A 197 11.39 0.45 -38.02
N CYS A 198 11.46 0.10 -36.72
CA CYS A 198 10.31 0.16 -35.82
C CYS A 198 10.15 1.54 -35.17
N ASP A 199 10.92 2.53 -35.62
CA ASP A 199 10.87 3.91 -35.15
C ASP A 199 9.57 4.61 -35.61
N ASP A 200 8.69 4.98 -34.67
CA ASP A 200 7.51 5.83 -34.95
C ASP A 200 7.84 7.33 -35.00
N GLY A 201 9.10 7.69 -34.71
CA GLY A 201 9.59 9.05 -34.68
C GLY A 201 9.16 9.84 -33.44
N ASP A 202 8.56 9.18 -32.44
CA ASP A 202 8.23 9.79 -31.16
C ASP A 202 9.44 9.67 -30.19
N PRO A 203 10.05 10.78 -29.75
CA PRO A 203 11.16 10.73 -28.79
C PRO A 203 10.74 10.13 -27.43
N CYS A 204 9.43 10.02 -27.16
CA CYS A 204 8.85 9.49 -25.94
C CYS A 204 8.56 8.00 -25.95
N THR A 205 8.83 7.30 -27.03
CA THR A 205 8.61 5.87 -27.13
C THR A 205 9.94 5.14 -27.21
N THR A 206 9.99 3.99 -26.53
CA THR A 206 11.03 2.99 -26.79
C THR A 206 10.46 2.01 -27.77
N ASP A 207 11.03 2.03 -28.96
CA ASP A 207 10.51 1.27 -30.07
C ASP A 207 11.23 -0.05 -30.19
N ARG A 208 10.45 -1.13 -30.18
CA ARG A 208 11.01 -2.47 -30.29
C ARG A 208 10.11 -3.39 -31.07
N CYS A 209 10.75 -4.30 -31.79
CA CYS A 209 10.07 -5.37 -32.52
C CYS A 209 9.82 -6.54 -31.56
N GLU A 210 8.56 -6.83 -31.25
CA GLU A 210 8.14 -8.02 -30.52
C GLU A 210 7.21 -8.84 -31.41
N ASP A 211 7.61 -10.08 -31.74
CA ASP A 211 6.81 -11.03 -32.54
C ASP A 211 6.32 -10.45 -33.88
N GLY A 212 7.22 -9.78 -34.61
CA GLY A 212 6.92 -9.19 -35.92
C GLY A 212 6.02 -7.96 -35.88
N ARG A 213 5.74 -7.41 -34.68
CA ARG A 213 4.99 -6.16 -34.48
C ARG A 213 5.87 -5.11 -33.81
N CYS A 214 5.80 -3.88 -34.28
CA CYS A 214 6.40 -2.77 -33.57
C CYS A 214 5.56 -2.46 -32.32
N VAL A 215 6.22 -2.46 -31.17
CA VAL A 215 5.67 -2.08 -29.87
C VAL A 215 6.36 -0.80 -29.46
N TYR A 216 5.55 0.23 -29.21
CA TYR A 216 5.97 1.58 -28.82
C TYR A 216 5.69 1.73 -27.33
N VAL A 217 6.73 1.64 -26.50
CA VAL A 217 6.57 1.73 -25.03
C VAL A 217 6.88 3.15 -24.58
N ARG A 218 5.85 3.87 -24.11
CA ARG A 218 6.05 5.24 -23.61
C ARG A 218 7.04 5.26 -22.44
N GLN A 219 8.08 6.06 -22.56
CA GLN A 219 9.02 6.37 -21.48
C GLN A 219 8.39 7.43 -20.58
N GLN A 220 8.54 7.27 -19.27
CA GLN A 220 8.22 8.31 -18.28
C GLN A 220 9.39 8.43 -17.31
N PRO A 221 9.98 9.62 -17.13
CA PRO A 221 9.65 10.88 -17.80
C PRO A 221 10.03 10.91 -19.30
N CYS A 222 9.34 11.70 -20.14
CA CYS A 222 9.76 12.00 -21.52
C CYS A 222 9.90 13.50 -21.82
N CYS A 223 11.03 13.86 -22.44
CA CYS A 223 11.27 15.17 -23.00
C CYS A 223 10.92 15.25 -24.49
N GLY A 224 10.04 16.18 -24.85
CA GLY A 224 9.61 16.52 -26.20
C GLY A 224 8.10 16.44 -26.44
N ASP A 225 7.28 16.06 -25.46
CA ASP A 225 5.82 15.97 -25.60
C ASP A 225 5.06 17.23 -25.10
N ASN A 226 5.81 18.28 -24.74
CA ASN A 226 5.32 19.54 -24.16
C ASN A 226 4.65 19.38 -22.79
N ILE A 227 4.92 18.29 -22.06
CA ILE A 227 4.44 18.06 -20.71
C ILE A 227 5.65 17.92 -19.80
N CYS A 228 5.87 18.90 -18.91
CA CYS A 228 6.94 18.78 -17.91
C CYS A 228 6.57 17.72 -16.85
N GLU A 229 7.04 16.50 -17.02
CA GLU A 229 6.77 15.36 -16.12
C GLU A 229 7.64 15.43 -14.84
N GLY A 230 7.26 14.73 -13.77
CA GLY A 230 7.76 15.02 -12.41
C GLY A 230 9.27 14.86 -12.17
N GLU A 231 9.98 14.09 -12.99
CA GLU A 231 11.44 13.93 -12.93
C GLU A 231 12.17 14.85 -13.94
N GLU A 232 11.41 15.60 -14.73
CA GLU A 232 11.95 16.58 -15.65
C GLU A 232 12.23 17.91 -14.95
N SER A 233 13.27 18.57 -15.42
CA SER A 233 13.69 19.87 -14.94
C SER A 233 14.05 20.72 -16.14
N VAL A 234 14.11 22.04 -15.96
CA VAL A 234 14.63 22.95 -17.00
C VAL A 234 16.03 22.54 -17.48
N LEU A 235 16.81 21.84 -16.65
CA LEU A 235 18.14 21.32 -16.99
C LEU A 235 18.10 20.01 -17.80
N THR A 236 17.14 19.13 -17.53
CA THR A 236 17.04 17.82 -18.18
C THR A 236 16.12 17.83 -19.40
N CYS A 237 15.12 18.70 -19.41
CA CYS A 237 14.21 18.90 -20.52
C CYS A 237 13.80 20.38 -20.68
N SER A 238 14.66 21.18 -21.31
CA SER A 238 14.35 22.61 -21.54
C SER A 238 13.23 22.83 -22.56
N GLU A 239 12.94 21.84 -23.41
CA GLU A 239 11.91 21.95 -24.45
C GLU A 239 10.51 21.93 -23.86
N ASP A 240 10.24 21.01 -22.92
CA ASP A 240 8.92 20.91 -22.28
C ASP A 240 8.81 21.72 -21.00
N CYS A 241 9.92 21.85 -20.26
CA CYS A 241 10.00 22.63 -19.04
C CYS A 241 10.54 24.05 -19.30
N THR A 242 10.50 24.58 -20.54
CA THR A 242 10.95 25.96 -20.80
C THR A 242 10.16 26.87 -19.89
N ALA A 243 10.87 27.61 -19.03
CA ALA A 243 10.31 28.39 -17.94
C ALA A 243 9.00 29.07 -18.33
N ARG A 244 7.87 28.43 -17.98
CA ARG A 244 6.70 29.18 -17.53
C ARG A 244 7.30 30.10 -16.49
N VAL A 245 7.26 31.41 -16.77
CA VAL A 245 7.57 32.45 -15.78
C VAL A 245 7.02 31.90 -14.47
N GLN A 246 7.89 31.62 -13.50
CA GLN A 246 7.46 31.15 -12.19
C GLN A 246 6.63 32.29 -11.59
N GLU A 247 5.35 32.36 -11.98
CA GLU A 247 4.33 32.80 -11.06
C GLU A 247 4.47 31.84 -9.90
N ASP A 248 4.79 32.42 -8.75
CA ASP A 248 4.93 31.74 -7.48
C ASP A 248 3.81 30.70 -7.33
N PRO A 249 4.12 29.40 -7.11
CA PRO A 249 3.10 28.35 -6.93
C PRO A 249 2.02 28.75 -5.92
N ASP A 250 2.38 29.53 -4.90
CA ASP A 250 1.48 30.09 -3.89
C ASP A 250 0.35 30.92 -4.53
N ASN A 251 0.62 31.62 -5.64
CA ASN A 251 -0.36 32.44 -6.37
C ASN A 251 -1.47 31.58 -6.99
N TYR A 252 -1.13 30.40 -7.53
CA TYR A 252 -2.15 29.52 -8.13
C TYR A 252 -3.06 28.91 -7.08
N GLN A 253 -2.52 28.51 -5.93
CA GLN A 253 -3.32 27.96 -4.84
C GLN A 253 -4.27 29.02 -4.25
N ASP A 254 -3.76 30.21 -3.93
CA ASP A 254 -4.59 31.30 -3.38
C ASP A 254 -5.73 31.67 -4.32
N LYS A 255 -5.43 31.77 -5.62
CA LYS A 255 -6.43 32.07 -6.65
C LYS A 255 -7.45 30.95 -6.82
N ALA A 256 -7.02 29.69 -6.75
CA ALA A 256 -7.91 28.53 -6.81
C ALA A 256 -8.90 28.54 -5.64
N ILE A 257 -8.42 28.82 -4.43
CA ILE A 257 -9.23 28.94 -3.20
C ILE A 257 -10.24 30.08 -3.34
N GLU A 258 -9.84 31.25 -3.82
CA GLU A 258 -10.76 32.38 -4.07
C GLU A 258 -11.89 32.00 -5.05
N LEU A 259 -11.56 31.22 -6.08
CA LEU A 259 -12.50 30.77 -7.11
C LEU A 259 -13.38 29.58 -6.66
N ALA A 260 -12.99 28.86 -5.59
CA ALA A 260 -13.60 27.60 -5.18
C ALA A 260 -15.13 27.70 -5.01
N ARG A 261 -15.62 28.80 -4.45
CA ARG A 261 -17.05 29.05 -4.19
C ARG A 261 -17.83 29.59 -5.39
N THR A 262 -17.16 30.24 -6.33
CA THR A 262 -17.82 31.00 -7.41
C THR A 262 -17.70 30.32 -8.77
N ASN A 263 -16.58 29.65 -9.06
CA ASN A 263 -16.30 29.01 -10.34
C ASN A 263 -15.45 27.74 -10.17
N LYS A 264 -16.12 26.62 -9.96
CA LYS A 264 -15.47 25.33 -9.66
C LYS A 264 -14.53 24.85 -10.76
N ALA A 265 -14.94 25.01 -12.03
CA ALA A 265 -14.13 24.59 -13.17
C ALA A 265 -12.83 25.41 -13.25
N GLN A 266 -12.92 26.72 -13.00
CA GLN A 266 -11.74 27.57 -13.00
C GLN A 266 -10.84 27.30 -11.79
N ALA A 267 -11.39 27.06 -10.61
CA ALA A 267 -10.61 26.67 -9.43
C ALA A 267 -9.79 25.39 -9.69
N ALA A 268 -10.41 24.35 -10.26
CA ALA A 268 -9.70 23.13 -10.65
C ALA A 268 -8.60 23.40 -11.69
N ASN A 269 -8.87 24.28 -12.67
CA ASN A 269 -7.88 24.66 -13.68
C ASN A 269 -6.68 25.42 -13.09
N GLU A 270 -6.88 26.25 -12.06
CA GLU A 270 -5.76 26.91 -11.37
C GLU A 270 -4.91 25.89 -10.60
N CYS A 271 -5.51 24.93 -9.86
CA CYS A 271 -4.74 23.85 -9.22
C CYS A 271 -3.95 23.02 -10.24
N ASN A 272 -4.54 22.70 -11.40
CA ASN A 272 -3.86 21.93 -12.45
C ASN A 272 -2.65 22.63 -13.08
N LYS A 273 -2.43 23.93 -12.83
CA LYS A 273 -1.22 24.64 -13.28
C LYS A 273 0.00 24.36 -12.39
N ILE A 274 -0.21 23.85 -11.19
CA ILE A 274 0.85 23.48 -10.25
C ILE A 274 1.52 22.21 -10.76
N GLY A 275 2.82 22.31 -11.09
CA GLY A 275 3.58 21.20 -11.69
C GLY A 275 3.98 20.12 -10.69
N LEU A 276 4.23 20.49 -9.42
CA LEU A 276 4.59 19.54 -8.38
C LEU A 276 3.34 18.80 -7.90
N LEU A 277 3.36 17.47 -7.99
CA LEU A 277 2.22 16.60 -7.70
C LEU A 277 1.67 16.81 -6.28
N ASP A 278 2.55 16.87 -5.28
CA ASP A 278 2.18 17.03 -3.88
C ASP A 278 1.54 18.41 -3.61
N GLU A 279 2.05 19.48 -4.25
CA GLU A 279 1.49 20.83 -4.12
C GLU A 279 0.14 20.95 -4.84
N ARG A 280 0.00 20.29 -6.00
CA ARG A 280 -1.25 20.22 -6.73
C ARG A 280 -2.34 19.50 -5.91
N ASP A 281 -2.00 18.36 -5.33
CA ASP A 281 -2.93 17.61 -4.48
C ASP A 281 -3.31 18.41 -3.22
N SER A 282 -2.34 19.12 -2.63
CA SER A 282 -2.60 20.09 -1.54
C SER A 282 -3.58 21.19 -1.95
N CYS A 283 -3.43 21.77 -3.15
CA CYS A 283 -4.35 22.77 -3.70
C CYS A 283 -5.77 22.20 -3.82
N PHE A 284 -5.93 20.99 -4.39
CA PHE A 284 -7.25 20.36 -4.52
C PHE A 284 -7.92 20.10 -3.17
N LEU A 285 -7.17 19.69 -2.14
CA LEU A 285 -7.71 19.53 -0.79
C LEU A 285 -8.21 20.86 -0.20
N ALA A 286 -7.42 21.93 -0.33
CA ALA A 286 -7.81 23.25 0.16
C ALA A 286 -9.05 23.79 -0.58
N VAL A 287 -9.12 23.59 -1.90
CA VAL A 287 -10.29 23.98 -2.71
C VAL A 287 -11.52 23.14 -2.37
N ALA A 288 -11.35 21.83 -2.13
CA ALA A 288 -12.45 20.95 -1.71
C ALA A 288 -13.07 21.44 -0.40
N ASP A 289 -12.24 21.75 0.60
CA ASP A 289 -12.66 22.25 1.92
C ASP A 289 -13.35 23.62 1.79
N GLU A 290 -12.75 24.58 1.08
CA GLU A 290 -13.30 25.93 0.91
C GLU A 290 -14.61 25.97 0.11
N ALA A 291 -14.74 25.11 -0.92
CA ALA A 291 -15.97 24.94 -1.68
C ALA A 291 -17.02 24.08 -0.97
N ASN A 292 -16.62 23.36 0.08
CA ASN A 292 -17.36 22.25 0.68
C ASN A 292 -17.94 21.30 -0.40
N ASP A 293 -17.11 20.89 -1.37
CA ASP A 293 -17.53 20.06 -2.51
C ASP A 293 -16.57 18.89 -2.75
N PRO A 294 -17.03 17.64 -2.58
CA PRO A 294 -16.20 16.46 -2.77
C PRO A 294 -15.76 16.19 -4.22
N VAL A 295 -16.30 16.90 -5.22
CA VAL A 295 -15.88 16.73 -6.63
C VAL A 295 -14.38 16.99 -6.79
N PHE A 296 -13.81 17.89 -5.99
CA PHE A 296 -12.38 18.20 -6.02
C PHE A 296 -11.48 17.10 -5.42
N CYS A 297 -12.02 16.09 -4.75
CA CYS A 297 -11.25 14.92 -4.32
C CYS A 297 -10.92 13.97 -5.49
N GLU A 298 -11.68 14.04 -6.59
CA GLU A 298 -11.54 13.12 -7.74
C GLU A 298 -10.15 13.14 -8.40
N PRO A 299 -9.53 14.32 -8.65
CA PRO A 299 -8.24 14.43 -9.34
C PRO A 299 -7.01 14.11 -8.47
N LEU A 300 -7.19 13.84 -7.17
CA LEU A 300 -6.08 13.51 -6.27
C LEU A 300 -5.38 12.23 -6.72
N SER A 301 -4.06 12.25 -6.71
CA SER A 301 -3.23 11.19 -7.29
C SER A 301 -3.15 9.93 -6.43
N SER A 302 -3.11 10.11 -5.11
CA SER A 302 -3.01 9.04 -4.12
C SER A 302 -4.39 8.56 -3.67
N ILE A 303 -4.62 7.25 -3.74
CA ILE A 303 -5.87 6.61 -3.27
C ILE A 303 -6.13 6.94 -1.80
N ASN A 304 -5.09 6.87 -0.94
CA ASN A 304 -5.21 7.17 0.48
C ASN A 304 -5.61 8.63 0.74
N LEU A 305 -5.06 9.55 -0.05
CA LEU A 305 -5.36 10.99 0.06
C LEU A 305 -6.78 11.28 -0.43
N LYS A 306 -7.18 10.66 -1.54
CA LYS A 306 -8.52 10.73 -2.12
C LYS A 306 -9.59 10.21 -1.16
N ASP A 307 -9.36 9.05 -0.57
CA ASP A 307 -10.26 8.45 0.41
C ASP A 307 -10.37 9.30 1.69
N SER A 308 -9.24 9.85 2.15
CA SER A 308 -9.23 10.79 3.29
C SER A 308 -9.99 12.08 2.99
N CYS A 309 -9.87 12.61 1.77
CA CYS A 309 -10.63 13.77 1.30
C CYS A 309 -12.14 13.47 1.34
N TYR A 310 -12.59 12.35 0.76
CA TYR A 310 -14.00 11.96 0.79
C TYR A 310 -14.55 11.73 2.20
N LEU A 311 -13.73 11.22 3.12
CA LEU A 311 -14.12 11.03 4.51
C LEU A 311 -14.50 12.36 5.19
N GLY A 312 -13.79 13.44 4.86
CA GLY A 312 -14.11 14.80 5.31
C GLY A 312 -15.52 15.26 4.92
N PHE A 313 -16.02 14.75 3.79
CA PHE A 313 -17.35 15.02 3.26
C PHE A 313 -18.41 13.99 3.67
N SER A 314 -18.15 13.14 4.66
CA SER A 314 -19.06 12.04 5.07
C SER A 314 -20.53 12.44 5.20
N LYS A 315 -20.85 13.69 5.58
CA LYS A 315 -22.24 14.21 5.64
C LYS A 315 -22.99 14.17 4.30
N HIS A 316 -22.30 14.11 3.16
CA HIS A 316 -22.90 14.07 1.84
C HIS A 316 -23.43 12.66 1.50
N PRO A 317 -24.70 12.51 1.06
CA PRO A 317 -25.26 11.22 0.70
C PRO A 317 -24.45 10.51 -0.40
N GLY A 318 -24.12 9.24 -0.17
CA GLY A 318 -23.44 8.39 -1.15
C GLY A 318 -21.93 8.59 -1.23
N ILE A 319 -21.34 9.53 -0.46
CA ILE A 319 -19.91 9.79 -0.56
C ILE A 319 -19.04 8.61 -0.13
N CYS A 320 -19.48 7.86 0.88
CA CYS A 320 -18.76 6.69 1.36
C CYS A 320 -18.62 5.60 0.31
N LEU A 321 -19.47 5.57 -0.74
CA LEU A 321 -19.36 4.62 -1.83
C LEU A 321 -18.19 4.93 -2.78
N LYS A 322 -17.65 6.16 -2.73
CA LYS A 322 -16.48 6.56 -3.52
C LYS A 322 -15.16 6.20 -2.86
N ILE A 323 -15.16 5.85 -1.58
CA ILE A 323 -13.96 5.44 -0.84
C ILE A 323 -13.59 4.02 -1.28
N GLN A 324 -12.32 3.81 -1.65
CA GLN A 324 -11.83 2.52 -2.14
C GLN A 324 -11.36 1.61 -1.00
N ASP A 325 -10.72 2.19 0.02
CA ASP A 325 -10.33 1.46 1.23
C ASP A 325 -11.58 1.00 2.00
N GLU A 326 -11.77 -0.31 2.13
CA GLU A 326 -12.96 -0.89 2.73
C GLU A 326 -13.09 -0.55 4.23
N LEU A 327 -11.99 -0.32 4.95
CA LEU A 327 -12.02 0.05 6.36
C LEU A 327 -12.48 1.51 6.53
N LEU A 328 -11.91 2.44 5.75
CA LEU A 328 -12.34 3.84 5.75
C LEU A 328 -13.78 4.01 5.26
N LYS A 329 -14.19 3.21 4.27
CA LYS A 329 -15.56 3.16 3.78
C LYS A 329 -16.54 2.72 4.86
N LEU A 330 -16.19 1.68 5.63
CA LEU A 330 -16.99 1.25 6.78
C LEU A 330 -17.09 2.35 7.84
N HIS A 331 -15.98 3.01 8.20
CA HIS A 331 -15.99 4.13 9.14
C HIS A 331 -16.84 5.30 8.64
N CYS A 332 -16.75 5.63 7.35
CA CYS A 332 -17.58 6.66 6.74
C CYS A 332 -19.07 6.30 6.86
N GLN A 333 -19.45 5.06 6.51
CA GLN A 333 -20.85 4.61 6.58
C GLN A 333 -21.39 4.66 8.02
N GLN A 334 -20.59 4.24 8.99
CA GLN A 334 -20.93 4.37 10.41
C GLN A 334 -21.13 5.84 10.77
N ALA A 335 -20.21 6.73 10.41
CA ALA A 335 -20.33 8.17 10.68
C ALA A 335 -21.61 8.79 10.05
N VAL A 336 -21.98 8.36 8.84
CA VAL A 336 -23.24 8.79 8.21
C VAL A 336 -24.45 8.29 8.97
N GLN A 337 -24.45 7.03 9.40
CA GLN A 337 -25.55 6.47 10.21
C GLN A 337 -25.68 7.23 11.54
N PHE A 338 -24.56 7.51 12.20
CA PHE A 338 -24.48 8.35 13.40
C PHE A 338 -25.01 9.77 13.20
N SER A 339 -24.85 10.34 12.00
CA SER A 339 -25.36 11.69 11.70
C SER A 339 -26.86 11.74 11.39
N ARG A 340 -27.47 10.61 10.99
CA ARG A 340 -28.88 10.55 10.56
C ARG A 340 -29.83 10.14 11.67
N GLU A 341 -29.42 9.20 12.50
CA GLU A 341 -30.20 8.78 13.65
C GLU A 341 -29.93 9.73 14.81
N ASN A 342 -30.92 9.95 15.69
CA ASN A 342 -30.64 10.70 16.92
C ASN A 342 -29.50 9.95 17.65
N PRO A 343 -28.37 10.60 17.98
CA PRO A 343 -27.20 9.96 18.59
C PRO A 343 -27.55 9.10 19.82
N ILE A 344 -28.60 9.48 20.56
CA ILE A 344 -29.12 8.74 21.71
C ILE A 344 -29.66 7.35 21.30
N THR A 345 -30.36 7.25 20.16
CA THR A 345 -30.93 5.97 19.69
C THR A 345 -29.85 4.94 19.39
N ILE A 346 -28.70 5.39 18.91
CA ILE A 346 -27.57 4.49 18.62
C ILE A 346 -26.89 4.05 19.92
N CYS A 347 -26.73 4.96 20.89
CA CYS A 347 -26.18 4.58 22.19
C CYS A 347 -27.02 3.49 22.89
N GLN A 348 -28.35 3.48 22.68
CA GLN A 348 -29.23 2.45 23.23
C GLN A 348 -28.97 1.04 22.67
N GLN A 349 -28.29 0.90 21.54
CA GLN A 349 -27.93 -0.40 20.94
C GLN A 349 -26.65 -0.99 21.53
N ILE A 350 -25.86 -0.21 22.28
CA ILE A 350 -24.63 -0.68 22.93
C ILE A 350 -24.98 -1.59 24.11
N GLN A 351 -24.47 -2.82 24.09
CA GLN A 351 -24.75 -3.82 25.13
C GLN A 351 -24.00 -3.54 26.44
N ASP A 352 -22.78 -2.99 26.35
CA ASP A 352 -22.00 -2.62 27.53
C ASP A 352 -22.55 -1.33 28.17
N GLU A 353 -22.79 -1.38 29.48
CA GLU A 353 -23.46 -0.29 30.20
C GLU A 353 -22.56 0.92 30.49
N GLU A 354 -21.24 0.72 30.54
CA GLU A 354 -20.26 1.80 30.70
C GLU A 354 -20.06 2.52 29.36
N GLU A 355 -19.87 1.77 28.27
CA GLU A 355 -19.78 2.32 26.91
C GLU A 355 -21.06 3.03 26.50
N ARG A 356 -22.23 2.48 26.82
CA ARG A 356 -23.52 3.14 26.60
C ARG A 356 -23.61 4.48 27.32
N ARG A 357 -23.25 4.54 28.62
CA ARG A 357 -23.28 5.80 29.39
C ARG A 357 -22.29 6.83 28.85
N ASN A 358 -21.12 6.39 28.42
CA ASN A 358 -20.13 7.27 27.80
C ASN A 358 -20.65 7.82 26.46
N CYS A 359 -21.25 6.96 25.62
CA CYS A 359 -21.90 7.35 24.37
C CYS A 359 -23.03 8.37 24.60
N GLU A 360 -23.92 8.12 25.56
CA GLU A 360 -25.04 9.02 25.88
C GLU A 360 -24.55 10.39 26.37
N GLY A 361 -23.45 10.45 27.12
CA GLY A 361 -22.83 11.70 27.55
C GLY A 361 -22.31 12.54 26.37
N VAL A 362 -21.64 11.89 25.41
CA VAL A 362 -21.15 12.55 24.18
C VAL A 362 -22.30 12.99 23.29
N ALA A 363 -23.33 12.15 23.14
CA ALA A 363 -24.55 12.46 22.39
C ALA A 363 -25.24 13.73 22.90
N ARG A 364 -25.45 13.86 24.22
CA ARG A 364 -26.07 15.04 24.82
C ARG A 364 -25.23 16.31 24.65
N ALA A 365 -23.91 16.19 24.83
CA ALA A 365 -23.00 17.32 24.61
C ALA A 365 -23.00 17.80 23.15
N ALA A 366 -23.21 16.90 22.20
CA ALA A 366 -23.35 17.24 20.78
C ALA A 366 -24.69 17.94 20.49
N GLU A 367 -25.81 17.47 21.07
CA GLU A 367 -27.13 18.13 20.94
C GLU A 367 -27.12 19.55 21.53
N GLU A 368 -26.50 19.76 22.70
CA GLU A 368 -26.37 21.08 23.32
C GLU A 368 -25.57 22.05 22.45
N ARG A 369 -24.53 21.58 21.75
CA ARG A 369 -23.73 22.41 20.82
C ARG A 369 -24.49 22.75 19.54
N ALA A 370 -25.38 21.89 19.07
CA ALA A 370 -26.18 22.13 17.88
C ALA A 370 -27.35 23.11 18.13
N ALA A 371 -27.73 23.32 19.38
CA ALA A 371 -28.79 24.24 19.78
C ALA A 371 -28.34 25.70 19.97
N VAL A 372 -27.02 25.95 19.92
CA VAL A 372 -26.38 27.29 19.97
C VAL A 372 -26.03 27.71 18.56
#